data_AF-A0A7C8ENX8-F1
#
_entry.id   AF-A0A7C8ENX8-F1
#
_cell.length_a   1.000
_cell.length_b   1.000
_cell.length_c   1.000
_cell.angle_alpha   90.00
_cell.angle_beta   90.00
_cell.angle_gamma   90.00
#
_symmetry.space_group_name_H-M   'P 1'
#
loop_
_entity.id
_entity.type
_entity.pdbx_description
1 polymer ?
#
loop_
_entity_poly.entity_id
_entity_poly.type
_entity_poly.pdbx_seq_one_letter_code
_entity_poly.pdbx_strand_id
1 'polypeptide(L)'
;MNVSVALAFAGAFLIVLVLWEAFETIIFPRRVTRRVRLTRFFYRVTWRAWKLIVHLMPAGRPRENLLSIYGPLSLIVLLTFWAFMLMLGFGLLHWGSAAISEDRKSFITNLYYSGTTFFTLGLGDVRPLSAFARLLTVAEAGTGLGFLAIVIGYLPGLNSSFSRREVNISLLDARAGS
;
A
#
# COMPACT_ATOMS: atom_id res chain seq x y z
N MET A 1 -25.39 6.57 -17.93
CA MET A 1 -25.17 5.12 -17.66
C MET A 1 -23.72 4.69 -17.90
N ASN A 2 -23.05 5.17 -18.96
CA ASN A 2 -21.71 4.68 -19.35
C ASN A 2 -20.56 5.06 -18.38
N VAL A 3 -20.61 6.25 -17.77
CA VAL A 3 -19.53 6.74 -16.90
C VAL A 3 -19.45 5.98 -15.58
N SER A 4 -20.60 5.72 -14.94
CA SER A 4 -20.65 5.01 -13.65
C SER A 4 -20.16 3.57 -13.76
N VAL A 5 -20.54 2.90 -14.86
CA VAL A 5 -20.07 1.54 -15.17
C VAL A 5 -18.57 1.53 -15.42
N ALA A 6 -18.05 2.51 -16.19
CA ALA A 6 -16.61 2.63 -16.42
C ALA A 6 -15.81 2.85 -15.12
N LEU A 7 -16.33 3.67 -14.20
CA LEU A 7 -15.71 3.90 -12.88
C LEU A 7 -15.71 2.63 -12.02
N ALA A 8 -16.80 1.85 -12.05
CA ALA A 8 -16.86 0.57 -11.35
C ALA A 8 -15.84 -0.43 -11.92
N PHE A 9 -15.74 -0.55 -13.23
CA PHE A 9 -14.72 -1.40 -13.87
C PHE A 9 -13.29 -0.93 -13.57
N ALA A 10 -13.04 0.38 -13.59
CA ALA A 10 -11.75 0.95 -13.23
C ALA A 10 -11.39 0.65 -11.76
N GLY A 11 -12.35 0.76 -10.84
CA GLY A 11 -12.17 0.41 -9.44
C GLY A 11 -11.88 -1.08 -9.22
N ALA A 12 -12.66 -1.97 -9.84
CA ALA A 12 -12.43 -3.41 -9.79
C ALA A 12 -11.05 -3.79 -10.36
N PHE A 13 -10.68 -3.21 -11.51
CA PHE A 13 -9.38 -3.44 -12.13
C PHE A 13 -8.24 -2.97 -11.23
N LEU A 14 -8.38 -1.80 -10.60
CA LEU A 14 -7.39 -1.29 -9.66
C LEU A 14 -7.22 -2.20 -8.44
N ILE A 15 -8.32 -2.69 -7.85
CA ILE A 15 -8.27 -3.64 -6.73
C ILE A 15 -7.54 -4.93 -7.12
N VAL A 16 -7.92 -5.54 -8.23
CA VAL A 16 -7.30 -6.79 -8.70
C VAL A 16 -5.82 -6.57 -8.97
N LEU A 17 -5.44 -5.46 -9.60
CA LEU A 17 -4.04 -5.12 -9.87
C LEU A 17 -3.23 -5.00 -8.57
N VAL A 18 -3.76 -4.29 -7.57
CA VAL A 18 -3.06 -4.09 -6.29
C VAL A 18 -2.97 -5.38 -5.48
N LEU A 19 -4.06 -6.16 -5.40
CA LEU A 19 -4.04 -7.45 -4.73
C LEU A 19 -3.07 -8.43 -5.40
N TRP A 20 -3.02 -8.42 -6.73
CA TRP A 20 -2.06 -9.22 -7.49
C TRP A 20 -0.61 -8.80 -7.20
N GLU A 21 -0.30 -7.50 -7.25
CA GLU A 21 1.05 -6.99 -6.93
C GLU A 21 1.46 -7.28 -5.48
N ALA A 22 0.53 -7.14 -4.53
CA ALA A 22 0.76 -7.43 -3.13
C ALA A 22 1.03 -8.93 -2.91
N PHE A 23 0.20 -9.80 -3.51
CA PHE A 23 0.38 -11.25 -3.48
C PHE A 23 1.73 -11.65 -4.08
N GLU A 24 2.06 -11.14 -5.27
CA GLU A 24 3.32 -11.46 -5.94
C GLU A 24 4.54 -10.98 -5.14
N THR A 25 4.43 -9.81 -4.50
CA THR A 25 5.55 -9.27 -3.72
C THR A 25 5.76 -10.01 -2.39
N ILE A 26 4.69 -10.47 -1.75
CA ILE A 26 4.74 -11.04 -0.40
C ILE A 26 4.88 -12.56 -0.43
N ILE A 27 4.12 -13.25 -1.28
CA ILE A 27 4.02 -14.72 -1.29
C ILE A 27 5.01 -15.38 -2.24
N PHE A 28 5.43 -14.72 -3.31
CA PHE A 28 6.48 -15.26 -4.19
C PHE A 28 7.84 -14.62 -3.88
N PRO A 29 8.70 -15.25 -3.04
CA PRO A 29 10.11 -14.89 -2.92
C PRO A 29 10.87 -15.37 -4.18
N ARG A 30 10.45 -14.96 -5.38
CA ARG A 30 11.06 -15.39 -6.63
C ARG A 30 12.07 -14.36 -7.14
N ARG A 31 13.31 -14.82 -7.18
CA ARG A 31 14.52 -14.21 -7.76
C ARG A 31 14.21 -13.28 -8.95
N VAL A 32 14.47 -11.99 -8.75
CA VAL A 32 15.02 -10.97 -9.70
C VAL A 32 14.66 -11.10 -11.18
N THR A 33 13.44 -11.48 -11.53
CA THR A 33 12.95 -11.48 -12.93
C THR A 33 11.56 -10.84 -13.01
N ARG A 34 11.40 -9.62 -12.47
CA ARG A 34 10.10 -8.93 -12.42
C ARG A 34 9.73 -8.24 -13.73
N ARG A 35 8.53 -8.56 -14.26
CA ARG A 35 7.88 -7.87 -15.41
C ARG A 35 6.90 -6.76 -15.02
N VAL A 36 6.58 -6.56 -13.73
CA VAL A 36 5.49 -5.65 -13.32
C VAL A 36 5.96 -4.22 -13.02
N ARG A 37 5.16 -3.23 -13.45
CA ARG A 37 5.55 -1.81 -13.57
C ARG A 37 5.29 -0.98 -12.31
N LEU A 38 4.34 -1.36 -11.44
CA LEU A 38 3.83 -0.47 -10.38
C LEU A 38 4.83 -0.29 -9.24
N THR A 39 5.33 -1.38 -8.67
CA THR A 39 6.38 -1.33 -7.64
C THR A 39 7.66 -0.64 -8.16
N ARG A 40 8.06 -0.89 -9.41
CA ARG A 40 9.22 -0.21 -10.03
C ARG A 40 8.99 1.30 -10.19
N PHE A 41 7.78 1.70 -10.60
CA PHE A 41 7.41 3.10 -10.70
C PHE A 41 7.44 3.77 -9.32
N PHE A 42 6.85 3.13 -8.31
CA PHE A 42 6.87 3.60 -6.93
C PHE A 42 8.30 3.84 -6.42
N TYR A 43 9.19 2.85 -6.54
CA TYR A 43 10.58 3.01 -6.10
C TYR A 43 11.33 4.07 -6.91
N ARG A 44 11.06 4.21 -8.22
CA ARG A 44 11.69 5.27 -9.02
C ARG A 44 11.28 6.66 -8.58
N VAL A 45 9.99 6.87 -8.30
CA VAL A 45 9.45 8.16 -7.86
C VAL A 45 9.92 8.49 -6.46
N THR A 46 9.74 7.56 -5.51
CA THR A 46 10.17 7.77 -4.12
C THR A 46 11.68 7.94 -4.00
N TRP A 47 12.49 7.18 -4.76
CA TRP A 47 13.95 7.35 -4.77
C TRP A 47 14.38 8.71 -5.31
N ARG A 48 13.70 9.25 -6.33
CA ARG A 48 13.97 10.60 -6.82
C ARG A 48 13.63 11.65 -5.77
N ALA A 49 12.45 11.55 -5.16
CA ALA A 49 12.05 12.45 -4.07
C ALA A 49 13.04 12.37 -2.90
N TRP A 50 13.42 11.16 -2.49
CA TRP A 50 14.37 10.94 -1.41
C TRP A 50 15.76 11.49 -1.73
N LYS A 51 16.26 11.28 -2.95
CA LYS A 51 17.53 11.85 -3.38
C LYS A 51 17.54 13.38 -3.41
N LEU A 52 16.41 14.01 -3.74
CA LEU A 52 16.29 15.46 -3.67
C LEU A 52 16.44 15.93 -2.21
N ILE A 53 15.77 15.27 -1.27
CA ILE A 53 15.89 15.58 0.17
C ILE A 53 17.33 15.36 0.66
N VAL A 54 17.94 14.24 0.29
CA VAL A 54 19.32 13.90 0.67
C VAL A 54 20.35 14.88 0.08
N HIS A 55 20.12 15.42 -1.12
CA HIS A 55 20.99 16.42 -1.72
C HIS A 55 20.91 17.80 -1.07
N LEU A 56 19.88 18.07 -0.25
CA LEU A 56 19.80 19.30 0.55
C LEU A 56 20.68 19.25 1.80
N MET A 57 21.28 18.09 2.11
CA MET A 57 22.10 17.91 3.30
C MET A 57 23.60 17.91 3.01
N PRO A 58 24.43 18.42 3.95
CA PRO A 58 25.89 18.41 3.80
C PRO A 58 26.45 17.00 3.60
N ALA A 59 27.51 16.90 2.79
CA ALA A 59 28.21 15.64 2.59
C ALA A 59 28.85 15.17 3.92
N GLY A 60 28.65 13.88 4.25
CA GLY A 60 29.20 13.25 5.47
C GLY A 60 28.22 12.28 6.12
N ARG A 61 28.51 11.92 7.38
CA ARG A 61 27.72 10.99 8.22
C ARG A 61 26.19 11.23 8.21
N PRO A 62 25.65 12.48 8.28
CA PRO A 62 24.20 12.67 8.27
C PRO A 62 23.55 12.28 6.93
N ARG A 63 24.23 12.47 5.79
CA ARG A 63 23.74 12.07 4.47
C ARG A 63 23.66 10.55 4.32
N GLU A 64 24.65 9.85 4.84
CA GLU A 64 24.72 8.38 4.85
C GLU A 64 23.62 7.77 5.73
N ASN A 65 23.37 8.35 6.91
CA ASN A 65 22.28 7.94 7.78
C ASN A 65 20.88 8.13 7.15
N LEU A 66 20.64 9.23 6.41
CA LEU A 66 19.36 9.37 5.70
C LEU A 66 19.19 8.38 4.54
N LEU A 67 20.28 7.96 3.92
CA LEU A 67 20.25 6.94 2.87
C LEU A 67 19.95 5.54 3.45
N SER A 68 20.45 5.22 4.65
CA SER A 68 20.16 3.93 5.30
C SER A 68 18.70 3.80 5.74
N ILE A 69 18.08 4.90 6.19
CA ILE A 69 16.66 4.94 6.60
C ILE A 69 15.70 4.67 5.42
N TYR A 70 16.10 5.00 4.19
CA TYR A 70 15.24 4.82 3.01
C TYR A 70 14.78 3.38 2.82
N GLY A 71 15.65 2.40 3.08
CA GLY A 71 15.34 0.97 2.88
C GLY A 71 14.10 0.55 3.67
N PRO A 72 14.13 0.59 5.02
CA PRO A 72 12.98 0.25 5.86
C PRO A 72 11.77 1.16 5.62
N LEU A 73 11.99 2.48 5.49
CA LEU A 73 10.90 3.43 5.35
C LEU A 73 10.14 3.24 4.03
N SER A 74 10.85 2.99 2.93
CA SER A 74 10.24 2.80 1.61
C SER A 74 9.25 1.63 1.57
N LEU A 75 9.48 0.59 2.37
CA LEU A 75 8.56 -0.55 2.50
C LEU A 75 7.27 -0.13 3.21
N ILE A 76 7.36 0.62 4.31
CA ILE A 76 6.18 1.16 5.00
C ILE A 76 5.37 2.04 4.05
N VAL A 77 6.05 2.94 3.32
CA VAL A 77 5.38 3.82 2.35
C VAL A 77 4.75 3.02 1.20
N LEU A 78 5.37 1.93 0.74
CA LEU A 78 4.80 1.05 -0.29
C LEU A 78 3.52 0.37 0.20
N LEU A 79 3.52 -0.13 1.43
CA LEU A 79 2.34 -0.77 2.04
C LEU A 79 1.20 0.24 2.21
N THR A 80 1.50 1.44 2.70
CA THR A 80 0.51 2.53 2.80
C THR A 80 -0.02 2.92 1.42
N PHE A 81 0.84 2.94 0.40
CA PHE A 81 0.44 3.23 -0.98
C PHE A 81 -0.52 2.17 -1.53
N TRP A 82 -0.27 0.89 -1.27
CA TRP A 82 -1.22 -0.18 -1.65
C TRP A 82 -2.55 -0.06 -0.91
N ALA A 83 -2.54 0.18 0.40
CA ALA A 83 -3.75 0.40 1.17
C ALA A 83 -4.58 1.57 0.60
N PHE A 84 -3.92 2.68 0.28
CA PHE A 84 -4.57 3.83 -0.35
C PHE A 84 -5.14 3.51 -1.73
N MET A 85 -4.44 2.75 -2.57
CA MET A 85 -4.94 2.33 -3.87
C MET A 85 -6.13 1.37 -3.78
N LEU A 86 -6.15 0.46 -2.79
CA LEU A 86 -7.31 -0.38 -2.51
C LEU A 86 -8.51 0.46 -2.08
N MET A 87 -8.30 1.41 -1.16
CA MET A 87 -9.33 2.35 -0.71
C MET A 87 -9.87 3.21 -1.87
N LEU A 88 -9.01 3.69 -2.77
CA LEU A 88 -9.46 4.36 -4.00
C LEU A 88 -10.27 3.43 -4.91
N GLY A 89 -9.84 2.18 -5.08
CA GLY A 89 -10.52 1.20 -5.91
C GLY A 89 -11.92 0.85 -5.40
N PHE A 90 -12.07 0.63 -4.09
CA PHE A 90 -13.37 0.40 -3.46
C PHE A 90 -14.23 1.67 -3.47
N GLY A 91 -13.66 2.84 -3.20
CA GLY A 91 -14.36 4.12 -3.34
C GLY A 91 -14.93 4.34 -4.75
N LEU A 92 -14.18 3.98 -5.79
CA LEU A 92 -14.64 4.02 -7.19
C LEU A 92 -15.75 3.00 -7.48
N LEU A 93 -15.69 1.80 -6.88
CA LEU A 93 -16.76 0.80 -7.00
C LEU A 93 -18.06 1.27 -6.35
N HIS A 94 -17.98 1.84 -5.15
CA HIS A 94 -19.13 2.39 -4.44
C HIS A 94 -19.75 3.56 -5.20
N TRP A 95 -18.91 4.44 -5.75
CA TRP A 95 -19.33 5.53 -6.61
C TRP A 95 -20.02 5.05 -7.88
N GLY A 96 -19.39 4.11 -8.60
CA GLY A 96 -19.87 3.62 -9.89
C GLY A 96 -21.16 2.80 -9.79
N SER A 97 -21.39 2.15 -8.65
CA SER A 97 -22.62 1.37 -8.38
C SER A 97 -23.74 2.17 -7.73
N ALA A 98 -23.50 3.44 -7.36
CA ALA A 98 -24.42 4.24 -6.55
C ALA A 98 -24.88 3.48 -5.28
N ALA A 99 -23.96 2.71 -4.70
CA ALA A 99 -24.23 1.74 -3.63
C ALA A 99 -24.59 2.38 -2.26
N ILE A 100 -24.36 3.68 -2.12
CA ILE A 100 -24.33 4.40 -0.84
C ILE A 100 -25.34 5.55 -0.83
N SER A 101 -25.85 5.89 0.36
CA SER A 101 -26.81 6.95 0.72
C SER A 101 -27.01 8.09 -0.31
N GLU A 102 -28.27 8.34 -0.68
CA GLU A 102 -28.68 9.29 -1.75
C GLU A 102 -28.34 10.75 -1.46
N ASP A 103 -28.25 11.15 -0.20
CA ASP A 103 -28.04 12.54 0.23
C ASP A 103 -26.58 13.03 0.11
N ARG A 104 -25.60 12.13 -0.09
CA ARG A 104 -24.17 12.50 -0.18
C ARG A 104 -23.45 11.76 -1.31
N LYS A 105 -23.84 12.08 -2.54
CA LYS A 105 -23.22 11.56 -3.78
C LYS A 105 -21.85 12.21 -4.10
N SER A 106 -21.01 12.50 -3.10
CA SER A 106 -19.67 13.08 -3.33
C SER A 106 -18.56 12.02 -3.31
N PHE A 107 -17.56 12.16 -4.20
CA PHE A 107 -16.53 11.13 -4.41
C PHE A 107 -15.72 10.98 -3.13
N ILE A 108 -15.50 12.11 -2.47
CA ILE A 108 -14.87 12.20 -1.17
C ILE A 108 -15.67 11.42 -0.11
N THR A 109 -17.01 11.42 -0.17
CA THR A 109 -17.85 10.65 0.77
C THR A 109 -17.73 9.14 0.53
N ASN A 110 -17.69 8.70 -0.73
CA ASN A 110 -17.50 7.29 -1.08
C ASN A 110 -16.09 6.82 -0.70
N LEU A 111 -15.09 7.67 -0.90
CA LEU A 111 -13.73 7.42 -0.49
C LEU A 111 -13.60 7.38 1.04
N TYR A 112 -14.25 8.29 1.76
CA TYR A 112 -14.33 8.29 3.22
C TYR A 112 -14.98 7.01 3.75
N TYR A 113 -16.13 6.60 3.18
CA TYR A 113 -16.80 5.35 3.52
C TYR A 113 -15.91 4.12 3.28
N SER A 114 -15.20 4.11 2.14
CA SER A 114 -14.24 3.06 1.85
C SER A 114 -13.14 3.01 2.91
N GLY A 115 -12.59 4.15 3.32
CA GLY A 115 -11.58 4.20 4.38
C GLY A 115 -12.09 3.66 5.72
N THR A 116 -13.28 4.08 6.14
CA THR A 116 -13.86 3.62 7.41
C THR A 116 -14.23 2.15 7.37
N THR A 117 -14.58 1.60 6.20
CA THR A 117 -14.87 0.17 6.01
C THR A 117 -13.60 -0.66 5.93
N PHE A 118 -12.61 -0.23 5.14
CA PHE A 118 -11.34 -0.91 4.93
C PHE A 118 -10.54 -1.06 6.23
N PHE A 119 -10.50 0.00 7.06
CA PHE A 119 -9.88 -0.05 8.39
C PHE A 119 -10.83 -0.56 9.47
N THR A 120 -12.04 -1.01 9.11
CA THR A 120 -13.05 -1.56 10.01
C THR A 120 -13.48 -0.64 11.16
N LEU A 121 -13.40 0.68 10.95
CA LEU A 121 -13.87 1.70 11.90
C LEU A 121 -15.40 1.71 12.00
N GLY A 122 -16.10 1.54 10.89
CA GLY A 122 -17.56 1.33 10.87
C GLY A 122 -18.39 2.45 11.53
N LEU A 123 -18.01 3.72 11.33
CA LEU A 123 -18.61 4.88 12.02
C LEU A 123 -20.13 5.03 11.84
N GLY A 124 -20.71 4.41 10.79
CA GLY A 124 -22.15 4.23 10.65
C GLY A 124 -22.94 5.47 10.22
N ASP A 125 -22.24 6.55 9.87
CA ASP A 125 -22.78 7.81 9.33
C ASP A 125 -23.13 7.70 7.85
N VAL A 126 -22.42 6.84 7.12
CA VAL A 126 -22.66 6.50 5.72
C VAL A 126 -22.97 5.00 5.62
N ARG A 127 -24.06 4.62 4.92
CA ARG A 127 -24.57 3.24 4.93
C ARG A 127 -24.87 2.70 3.52
N PRO A 128 -24.65 1.39 3.29
CA PRO A 128 -24.97 0.74 2.04
C PRO A 128 -26.50 0.59 1.89
N LEU A 129 -27.04 1.01 0.74
CA LEU A 129 -28.50 1.01 0.49
C LEU A 129 -29.02 -0.32 -0.06
N SER A 130 -28.19 -1.04 -0.83
CA SER A 130 -28.59 -2.27 -1.54
C SER A 130 -27.95 -3.53 -0.94
N ALA A 131 -28.52 -4.70 -1.24
CA ALA A 131 -27.93 -5.99 -0.86
C ALA A 131 -26.53 -6.18 -1.48
N PHE A 132 -26.35 -5.75 -2.72
CA PHE A 132 -25.06 -5.77 -3.40
C PHE A 132 -24.03 -4.87 -2.71
N ALA A 133 -24.42 -3.66 -2.33
CA ALA A 133 -23.57 -2.73 -1.58
C ALA A 133 -23.11 -3.34 -0.26
N ARG A 134 -24.00 -4.00 0.47
CA ARG A 134 -23.66 -4.69 1.74
C ARG A 134 -22.63 -5.81 1.53
N LEU A 135 -22.80 -6.63 0.50
CA LEU A 135 -21.81 -7.67 0.17
C LEU A 135 -20.45 -7.06 -0.18
N LEU A 136 -20.45 -5.97 -0.94
CA LEU A 136 -19.22 -5.25 -1.28
C LEU A 136 -18.52 -4.68 -0.04
N THR A 137 -19.27 -4.10 0.90
CA THR A 137 -18.77 -3.64 2.21
C THR A 137 -18.12 -4.76 3.01
N VAL A 138 -18.75 -5.95 3.05
CA VAL A 138 -18.20 -7.12 3.76
C VAL A 138 -16.90 -7.59 3.10
N ALA A 139 -16.87 -7.65 1.76
CA ALA A 139 -15.67 -8.02 1.01
C ALA A 139 -14.54 -7.00 1.22
N GLU A 140 -14.85 -5.71 1.24
CA GLU A 140 -13.90 -4.63 1.52
C GLU A 140 -13.31 -4.75 2.93
N ALA A 141 -14.15 -4.92 3.94
CA ALA A 141 -13.70 -5.10 5.32
C ALA A 141 -12.82 -6.35 5.48
N GLY A 142 -13.21 -7.48 4.87
CA GLY A 142 -12.42 -8.70 4.86
C GLY A 142 -11.07 -8.53 4.16
N THR A 143 -11.05 -7.78 3.04
CA THR A 143 -9.81 -7.46 2.32
C THR A 143 -8.89 -6.58 3.15
N GLY A 144 -9.42 -5.56 3.81
CA GLY A 144 -8.66 -4.67 4.69
C GLY A 144 -8.04 -5.40 5.88
N LEU A 145 -8.80 -6.27 6.55
CA LEU A 145 -8.28 -7.12 7.62
C LEU A 145 -7.21 -8.10 7.12
N GLY A 146 -7.45 -8.78 5.99
CA GLY A 146 -6.48 -9.68 5.38
C GLY A 146 -5.18 -8.97 5.01
N PHE A 147 -5.29 -7.78 4.43
CA PHE A 147 -4.14 -6.93 4.11
C PHE A 147 -3.34 -6.55 5.36
N LEU A 148 -4.02 -6.08 6.42
CA LEU A 148 -3.37 -5.71 7.68
C LEU A 148 -2.69 -6.91 8.34
N ALA A 149 -3.35 -8.08 8.35
CA ALA A 149 -2.78 -9.31 8.90
C ALA A 149 -1.48 -9.72 8.17
N ILE A 150 -1.48 -9.63 6.84
CA ILE A 150 -0.29 -9.91 6.03
C ILE A 150 0.82 -8.91 6.33
N VAL A 151 0.50 -7.62 6.40
CA VAL A 151 1.47 -6.56 6.72
C VAL A 151 2.13 -6.82 8.08
N ILE A 152 1.33 -7.10 9.11
CA ILE A 152 1.82 -7.40 10.45
C ILE A 152 2.68 -8.67 10.44
N GLY A 153 2.27 -9.71 9.71
CA GLY A 153 3.02 -10.95 9.58
C GLY A 153 4.37 -10.80 8.86
N TYR A 154 4.49 -9.82 7.95
CA TYR A 154 5.69 -9.63 7.13
C TYR A 154 6.77 -8.77 7.82
N LEU A 155 6.39 -7.86 8.71
CA LEU A 155 7.31 -6.95 9.41
C LEU A 155 8.41 -7.67 10.23
N PRO A 156 8.11 -8.71 11.04
CA PRO A 156 9.13 -9.46 11.77
C PRO A 156 10.15 -10.14 10.84
N GLY A 157 9.67 -10.72 9.73
CA GLY A 157 10.50 -11.37 8.73
C GLY A 157 11.49 -10.41 8.07
N LEU A 158 11.03 -9.20 7.75
CA LEU A 158 11.87 -8.14 7.16
C LEU A 158 12.99 -7.70 8.10
N ASN A 159 12.67 -7.37 9.36
CA ASN A 159 13.67 -6.91 10.33
C ASN A 159 14.76 -7.97 10.57
N SER A 160 14.38 -9.25 10.62
CA SER A 160 15.33 -10.35 10.79
C SER A 160 16.36 -10.45 9.65
N SER A 161 16.02 -10.03 8.43
CA SER A 161 16.93 -10.02 7.28
C SER A 161 17.93 -8.85 7.36
N PHE A 162 17.50 -7.69 7.87
CA PHE A 162 18.38 -6.54 8.09
C PHE A 162 19.36 -6.80 9.24
N SER A 163 18.91 -7.37 10.36
CA SER A 163 19.81 -7.71 11.48
C SER A 163 20.91 -8.70 11.07
N ARG A 164 20.61 -9.67 10.19
CA ARG A 164 21.63 -10.60 9.66
C ARG A 164 22.66 -9.91 8.75
N ARG A 165 22.28 -8.84 8.05
CA ARG A 165 23.21 -8.05 7.22
C ARG A 165 24.15 -7.20 8.09
N GLU A 166 23.63 -6.58 9.15
CA GLU A 166 24.45 -5.81 10.09
C GLU A 166 25.47 -6.69 10.80
N VAL A 167 25.09 -7.89 11.23
CA VAL A 167 26.03 -8.86 11.82
C VAL A 167 27.17 -9.21 10.88
N ASN A 168 26.89 -9.45 9.58
CA ASN A 168 27.94 -9.75 8.61
C ASN A 168 28.85 -8.54 8.31
N ILE A 169 28.34 -7.31 8.40
CA ILE A 169 29.15 -6.10 8.22
C ILE A 169 30.05 -5.88 9.45
N SER A 170 29.55 -6.04 10.67
CA SER A 170 30.37 -6.00 11.89
C SER A 170 31.47 -7.07 11.89
N LEU A 171 31.18 -8.27 11.36
CA LEU A 171 32.18 -9.33 11.21
C LEU A 171 33.24 -9.02 10.14
N LEU A 172 32.88 -8.27 9.09
CA LEU A 172 33.84 -7.78 8.09
C LEU A 172 34.74 -6.68 8.66
N ASP A 173 34.18 -5.77 9.45
CA ASP A 173 34.92 -4.72 10.15
C ASP A 173 35.92 -5.33 11.16
N ALA A 174 35.45 -6.31 11.95
CA ALA A 174 36.30 -7.07 12.87
C ALA A 174 37.41 -7.88 12.17
N ARG A 175 37.20 -8.32 10.91
CA ARG A 175 38.22 -9.01 10.11
C ARG A 175 39.15 -8.05 9.37
N ALA A 176 38.72 -6.82 9.12
CA ALA A 176 39.50 -5.78 8.46
C ALA A 176 40.47 -5.05 9.42
N GLY A 177 40.39 -5.33 10.72
CA GLY A 177 41.38 -4.90 11.71
C GLY A 177 41.28 -3.42 12.09
N SER A 178 40.08 -2.96 12.44
CA SER A 178 39.88 -1.68 13.14
C SER A 178 40.39 -1.72 14.57
#